data_AF-A0A925T192-F1
#
_entry.id   AF-A0A925T192-F1
#
_cell.length_a   1.000
_cell.length_b   1.000
_cell.length_c   1.000
_cell.angle_alpha   90.00
_cell.angle_beta   90.00
_cell.angle_gamma   90.00
#
_symmetry.space_group_name_H-M   'P 1'
#
loop_
_entity.id
_entity.type
_entity.pdbx_description
1 polymer ?
#
loop_
_entity_poly.entity_id
_entity_poly.type
_entity_poly.pdbx_seq_one_letter_code
_entity_poly.pdbx_strand_id
1 'polypeptide(L)'
;MITTEKVNGNDLTGVANEGTWPGIDSRFRLIILAGLRTKQLLHGSTPRIEVDPKRRRNTSIALEEVKRGLIHFTRFNTDGSPFDGGVETEVNS
;
A
#
# COMPACT_ATOMS: atom_id res chain seq x y z
N MET A 1 12.86 29.31 27.75
CA MET A 1 11.61 29.36 26.96
C MET A 1 11.72 28.27 25.91
N ILE A 2 10.87 27.24 25.97
CA ILE A 2 10.89 26.12 25.03
C ILE A 2 9.78 26.39 24.02
N THR A 3 10.15 26.84 22.83
CA THR A 3 9.19 27.08 21.75
C THR A 3 8.79 25.74 21.16
N THR A 4 7.60 25.26 21.48
CA THR A 4 7.03 24.07 20.84
C THR A 4 6.51 24.48 19.46
N GLU A 5 7.30 24.23 18.42
CA GLU A 5 6.85 24.32 17.05
C GLU A 5 5.71 23.33 16.83
N LYS A 6 4.51 23.87 16.66
CA LYS A 6 3.30 23.14 16.31
C LYS A 6 3.48 22.61 14.89
N VAL A 7 3.97 21.38 14.76
CA VAL A 7 4.05 20.65 13.50
C VAL A 7 2.68 20.71 12.84
N ASN A 8 2.61 21.47 11.75
CA ASN A 8 1.41 21.70 10.98
C ASN A 8 1.05 20.36 10.30
N GLY A 9 -0.12 19.81 10.60
CA GLY A 9 -0.54 18.47 10.14
C GLY A 9 -0.71 18.31 8.63
N ASN A 10 -0.28 19.31 7.84
CA ASN A 10 -0.33 19.31 6.39
C ASN A 10 1.00 18.87 5.74
N ASP A 11 2.10 18.77 6.51
CA ASP A 11 3.41 18.29 6.05
C ASP A 11 3.58 16.76 6.23
N LEU A 12 2.59 15.98 5.79
CA LEU A 12 2.77 14.53 5.58
C LEU A 12 3.32 14.22 4.18
N THR A 13 4.06 15.16 3.59
CA THR A 13 4.66 15.14 2.24
C THR A 13 5.88 14.23 2.12
N GLY A 14 6.15 13.37 3.11
CA GLY A 14 7.35 12.53 3.12
C GLY A 14 7.25 11.14 2.47
N VAL A 15 6.07 10.65 2.07
CA VAL A 15 5.98 9.20 1.71
C VAL A 15 4.98 8.79 0.65
N ALA A 16 4.22 9.70 0.03
CA ALA A 16 3.13 9.30 -0.86
C ALA A 16 3.03 10.21 -2.08
N ASN A 17 3.98 10.07 -2.99
CA ASN A 17 3.77 10.53 -4.36
C ASN A 17 2.81 9.55 -5.05
N GLU A 18 1.75 10.11 -5.61
CA GLU A 18 0.80 9.43 -6.49
C GLU A 18 1.61 8.77 -7.63
N GLY A 19 1.46 7.45 -7.82
CA GLY A 19 2.26 6.66 -8.78
C GLY A 19 3.50 5.92 -8.23
N THR A 20 3.80 6.01 -6.92
CA THR A 20 4.99 5.34 -6.34
C THR A 20 4.84 3.82 -6.16
N TRP A 21 3.60 3.30 -6.09
CA TRP A 21 3.35 1.90 -5.74
C TRP A 21 2.58 1.18 -6.85
N PRO A 22 3.04 -0.01 -7.28
CA PRO A 22 2.41 -0.75 -8.37
C PRO A 22 0.93 -1.04 -8.07
N GLY A 23 0.04 -0.57 -8.94
CA GLY A 23 -1.41 -0.84 -8.85
C GLY A 23 -2.16 -0.11 -7.74
N ILE A 24 -1.53 0.84 -7.03
CA ILE A 24 -2.16 1.60 -5.95
C ILE A 24 -2.29 3.06 -6.36
N ASP A 25 -3.53 3.45 -6.63
CA ASP A 25 -3.94 4.77 -7.07
C ASP A 25 -4.11 5.78 -5.93
N SER A 26 -4.26 5.32 -4.67
CA SER A 26 -4.56 6.19 -3.53
C SER A 26 -3.93 5.72 -2.21
N ARG A 27 -3.62 6.69 -1.33
CA ARG A 27 -3.18 6.42 0.06
C ARG A 27 -4.19 5.60 0.85
N PHE A 28 -5.49 5.84 0.68
CA PHE A 28 -6.51 5.07 1.39
C PHE A 28 -6.44 3.59 1.04
N ARG A 29 -6.21 3.29 -0.25
CA ARG A 29 -6.04 1.94 -0.74
C ARG A 29 -4.78 1.27 -0.18
N LEU A 30 -3.66 1.99 -0.10
CA LEU A 30 -2.46 1.50 0.58
C LEU A 30 -2.77 1.02 2.00
N ILE A 31 -3.47 1.86 2.78
CA ILE A 31 -3.82 1.55 4.17
C ILE A 31 -4.75 0.33 4.24
N ILE A 32 -5.77 0.25 3.39
CA ILE A 32 -6.69 -0.89 3.36
C ILE A 32 -5.94 -2.19 3.02
N LEU A 33 -5.12 -2.19 1.97
CA LEU A 33 -4.34 -3.37 1.57
C LEU A 33 -3.36 -3.81 2.67
N ALA A 34 -2.66 -2.86 3.30
CA ALA A 34 -1.76 -3.15 4.40
C ALA A 34 -2.50 -3.70 5.63
N GLY A 35 -3.69 -3.19 5.93
CA GLY A 35 -4.56 -3.71 6.99
C GLY A 35 -5.02 -5.15 6.72
N LEU A 36 -5.52 -5.42 5.51
CA LEU A 36 -5.92 -6.75 5.08
C LEU A 36 -4.74 -7.74 5.13
N ARG A 37 -3.57 -7.31 4.67
CA ARG A 37 -2.37 -8.14 4.73
C ARG A 37 -1.90 -8.38 6.16
N THR A 38 -1.96 -7.37 7.03
CA THR A 38 -1.64 -7.53 8.45
C THR A 38 -2.53 -8.60 9.08
N LYS A 39 -3.83 -8.61 8.74
CA LYS A 39 -4.75 -9.66 9.20
C LYS A 39 -4.30 -11.05 8.74
N GLN A 40 -3.86 -11.21 7.48
CA GLN A 40 -3.34 -12.49 6.99
C GLN A 40 -2.08 -12.93 7.76
N LEU A 41 -1.13 -12.02 8.00
CA LEU A 41 0.09 -12.32 8.76
C LEU A 41 -0.21 -12.71 10.21
N LEU A 42 -1.22 -12.08 10.84
CA LEU A 42 -1.69 -12.47 12.17
C LEU A 42 -2.30 -13.87 12.20
N HIS A 43 -2.90 -14.33 11.10
CA HIS A 43 -3.43 -15.69 10.97
C HIS A 43 -2.36 -16.72 10.54
N GLY A 44 -1.08 -16.35 10.56
CA GLY A 44 0.02 -17.25 10.23
C GLY A 44 0.36 -17.33 8.75
N SER A 45 -0.14 -16.42 7.90
CA SER A 45 0.32 -16.34 6.52
C SER A 45 1.82 -16.05 6.49
N THR A 46 2.53 -16.73 5.58
CA THR A 46 3.96 -16.51 5.35
C THR A 46 4.21 -15.11 4.77
N PRO A 47 5.15 -14.33 5.34
CA PRO A 47 5.70 -13.13 4.72
C PRO A 47 6.34 -13.45 3.36
N ARG A 48 6.16 -12.55 2.39
CA ARG A 48 6.77 -12.60 1.04
C ARG A 48 8.09 -11.84 0.96
N ILE A 49 8.46 -11.17 2.04
CA ILE A 49 9.78 -10.55 2.21
C ILE A 49 10.56 -11.30 3.28
N GLU A 50 11.88 -11.29 3.18
CA GLU A 50 12.75 -11.78 4.24
C GLU A 50 12.61 -10.88 5.47
N VAL A 51 12.18 -11.47 6.59
CA VAL A 51 11.94 -10.75 7.84
C VAL A 51 12.75 -11.39 8.95
N ASP A 52 13.46 -10.57 9.71
CA ASP A 52 13.90 -10.99 11.04
C ASP A 52 12.66 -11.01 11.95
N PRO A 53 12.21 -12.19 12.42
CA PRO A 53 11.00 -12.33 13.21
C PRO A 53 11.05 -11.58 14.55
N LYS A 54 12.24 -11.19 15.02
CA LYS A 54 12.41 -10.42 16.26
C LYS A 54 12.33 -8.90 16.06
N ARG A 55 12.47 -8.40 14.82
CA ARG A 55 12.63 -6.96 14.54
C ARG A 55 11.45 -6.28 13.89
N ARG A 56 10.52 -7.01 13.25
CA ARG A 56 9.47 -6.38 12.43
C ARG A 56 8.06 -6.75 12.88
N ARG A 57 7.24 -5.72 13.14
CA ARG A 57 5.79 -5.88 13.38
C ARG A 57 5.08 -6.28 12.08
N ASN A 58 4.01 -7.07 12.19
CA ASN A 58 3.20 -7.50 11.04
C ASN A 58 2.73 -6.33 10.16
N THR A 59 2.42 -5.18 10.76
CA THR A 59 2.04 -3.96 10.04
C THR A 59 3.16 -3.40 9.17
N SER A 60 4.41 -3.43 9.66
CA SER A 60 5.59 -2.99 8.90
C SER A 60 5.88 -3.93 7.74
N ILE A 61 5.73 -5.25 7.96
CA ILE A 61 5.90 -6.28 6.93
C ILE A 61 4.85 -6.08 5.84
N ALA A 62 3.57 -5.96 6.22
CA ALA A 62 2.48 -5.73 5.29
C ALA A 62 2.66 -4.45 4.46
N LEU A 63 3.06 -3.34 5.08
CA LEU A 63 3.31 -2.08 4.37
C LEU A 63 4.44 -2.23 3.35
N GLU A 64 5.54 -2.89 3.69
CA GLU A 64 6.63 -3.12 2.74
C GLU A 64 6.20 -4.03 1.57
N GLU A 65 5.48 -5.11 1.84
CA GLU A 65 4.98 -6.00 0.78
C GLU A 65 4.05 -5.27 -0.18
N VAL A 66 3.14 -4.43 0.34
CA VAL A 66 2.24 -3.61 -0.48
C VAL A 66 3.01 -2.60 -1.31
N LYS A 67 3.96 -1.87 -0.69
CA LYS A 67 4.78 -0.86 -1.40
C LYS A 67 5.65 -1.47 -2.50
N ARG A 68 6.16 -2.68 -2.30
CA ARG A 68 6.96 -3.43 -3.29
C ARG A 68 6.10 -4.11 -4.37
N GLY A 69 4.77 -4.06 -4.27
CA GLY A 69 3.88 -4.75 -5.21
C GLY A 69 3.90 -6.27 -5.09
N LEU A 70 4.35 -6.82 -3.96
CA LEU A 70 4.40 -8.28 -3.72
C LEU A 70 3.02 -8.86 -3.36
N ILE A 71 1.98 -8.02 -3.33
CA ILE A 71 0.62 -8.43 -3.03
C ILE A 71 -0.25 -8.34 -4.27
N HIS A 72 -0.66 -9.51 -4.74
CA HIS A 72 -1.70 -9.64 -5.75
C HIS A 72 -3.06 -9.34 -5.11
N PHE A 73 -3.79 -8.40 -5.70
CA PHE A 73 -5.17 -8.10 -5.37
C PHE A 73 -5.93 -7.79 -6.65
N THR A 74 -7.21 -8.14 -6.68
CA THR A 74 -8.11 -7.84 -7.79
C THR A 74 -8.93 -6.61 -7.44
N ARG A 75 -9.09 -5.70 -8.40
CA ARG A 75 -10.03 -4.59 -8.31
C ARG A 75 -11.36 -5.04 -8.88
N PHE A 76 -12.45 -4.65 -8.21
CA PHE A 76 -13.79 -4.82 -8.75
C PHE A 76 -14.43 -3.44 -8.90
N ASN A 77 -15.13 -3.26 -10.01
CA ASN A 77 -16.04 -2.15 -10.25
C ASN A 77 -17.26 -2.27 -9.34
N THR A 78 -18.05 -1.19 -9.25
CA THR A 78 -19.30 -1.18 -8.47
C THR A 78 -20.33 -2.21 -8.96
N ASP A 79 -20.27 -2.59 -10.24
CA ASP A 79 -21.10 -3.64 -10.84
C ASP A 79 -20.56 -5.07 -10.59
N GLY A 80 -19.45 -5.21 -9.84
CA GLY A 80 -18.82 -6.49 -9.54
C GLY A 80 -17.94 -7.05 -10.66
N SER A 81 -17.79 -6.35 -11.79
CA SER A 81 -16.86 -6.74 -12.85
C SER A 81 -15.40 -6.49 -12.42
N PRO A 82 -14.43 -7.35 -12.81
CA PRO A 82 -13.02 -7.05 -12.59
C PRO A 82 -12.62 -5.75 -13.30
N PHE A 83 -11.98 -4.83 -12.57
CA PHE A 83 -11.41 -3.62 -13.15
C PHE A 83 -10.07 -3.98 -13.79
N ASP A 84 -10.08 -4.18 -15.10
CA ASP A 84 -8.93 -4.58 -15.90
C ASP A 84 -7.88 -3.45 -16.09
N GLY A 85 -8.15 -2.25 -15.57
CA GLY A 85 -7.23 -1.12 -15.66
C GLY A 85 -6.86 -0.81 -17.10
N GLY A 86 -7.81 -0.25 -17.85
CA GLY A 86 -7.67 0.07 -19.28
C GLY A 86 -6.28 0.57 -19.64
N VAL A 87 -5.50 -0.28 -20.30
CA VAL A 87 -4.28 0.11 -21.00
C VAL A 87 -4.79 0.74 -22.29
N GLU A 88 -4.90 2.07 -22.35
CA GLU A 88 -5.01 2.78 -23.61
C GLU A 88 -3.72 2.48 -24.39
N THR A 89 -3.78 1.44 -25.22
CA THR A 89 -2.76 1.21 -26.22
C THR A 89 -3.00 2.28 -27.27
N GLU A 90 -2.29 3.40 -27.16
CA GLU A 90 -2.18 4.38 -28.24
C GLU A 90 -1.66 3.64 -29.47
N VAL A 91 -2.60 3.22 -30.32
CA VAL A 91 -2.36 2.81 -31.69
C VAL A 91 -1.97 4.07 -32.47
N ASN A 92 -0.71 4.47 -32.36
CA ASN A 92 -0.13 5.47 -33.27
C ASN A 92 -0.28 4.92 -34.70
N SER A 93 -1.21 5.51 -35.45
CA SER A 93 -1.42 5.29 -36.88
C SER A 93 -0.53 6.23 -37.70
#